data_AF-A0A1B3MTN1-F1
#
_entry.id   AF-A0A1B3MTN1-F1
#
_cell.length_a   1.000
_cell.length_b   1.000
_cell.length_c   1.000
_cell.angle_alpha   90.00
_cell.angle_beta   90.00
_cell.angle_gamma   90.00
#
_symmetry.space_group_name_H-M   'P 1'
#
loop_
_entity.id
_entity.type
_entity.pdbx_description
1 polymer ?
#
loop_
_entity_poly.entity_id
_entity_poly.type
_entity_poly.pdbx_seq_one_letter_code
_entity_poly.pdbx_strand_id
1 'polypeptide(L)'
;MSSLAVLYAMPPVSGRMLLMPMTQDGRAGLARVAVAHGARLIAAGPWAGSLVVEGRRDALARPLFMAGVLAIAADAGGCGDLG
;
A
#
# COMPACT_ATOMS: atom_id res chain seq x y z
N MET A 1 -29.24 -0.93 -6.01
CA MET A 1 -28.33 -2.08 -6.20
C MET A 1 -26.96 -1.52 -6.56
N SER A 2 -26.04 -1.31 -5.60
CA SER A 2 -24.62 -1.00 -5.88
C SER A 2 -23.78 -1.18 -4.61
N SER A 3 -23.62 -2.44 -4.20
CA SER A 3 -22.76 -2.85 -3.07
C SER A 3 -21.32 -3.20 -3.51
N LEU A 4 -20.97 -3.00 -4.79
CA LEU A 4 -19.67 -3.38 -5.35
C LEU A 4 -18.53 -2.38 -5.06
N ALA A 5 -18.84 -1.10 -4.82
CA ALA A 5 -17.83 -0.07 -4.56
C ALA A 5 -17.06 -0.32 -3.24
N VAL A 6 -17.71 -0.94 -2.25
CA VAL A 6 -17.09 -1.27 -0.95
C VAL A 6 -16.03 -2.38 -1.08
N LEU A 7 -16.18 -3.28 -2.05
CA LEU A 7 -15.22 -4.36 -2.29
C LEU A 7 -13.94 -3.88 -2.97
N TYR A 8 -14.00 -2.79 -3.74
CA TYR A 8 -12.82 -2.16 -4.36
C TYR A 8 -11.99 -1.35 -3.35
N ALA A 9 -12.62 -0.88 -2.26
CA ALA A 9 -11.96 -0.09 -1.22
C ALA A 9 -11.21 -0.95 -0.18
N MET A 10 -11.55 -2.23 -0.04
CA MET A 10 -10.83 -3.14 0.86
C MET A 10 -9.66 -3.79 0.12
N PRO A 11 -8.40 -3.60 0.58
CA PRO A 11 -7.26 -4.26 -0.04
C PRO A 11 -7.46 -5.78 0.02
N PRO A 12 -7.24 -6.51 -1.09
CA PRO A 12 -7.35 -7.96 -1.10
C PRO A 12 -6.39 -8.57 -0.07
N VAL A 13 -6.76 -9.75 0.46
CA VAL A 13 -5.95 -10.48 1.47
C VAL A 13 -4.50 -10.62 1.01
N SER A 14 -4.31 -10.80 -0.30
CA SER A 14 -3.01 -10.76 -0.99
C SER A 14 -3.16 -10.00 -2.31
N GLY A 15 -2.20 -9.16 -2.68
CA GLY A 15 -2.23 -8.46 -3.97
C GLY A 15 -1.36 -7.21 -4.00
N ARG A 16 -1.59 -6.37 -5.02
CA ARG A 16 -0.88 -5.11 -5.20
C ARG A 16 -1.39 -4.05 -4.23
N MET A 17 -0.47 -3.48 -3.46
CA MET A 17 -0.72 -2.46 -2.45
C MET A 17 0.23 -1.29 -2.69
N LEU A 18 -0.31 -0.08 -2.57
CA LEU A 18 0.48 1.13 -2.59
C LEU A 18 0.84 1.48 -1.15
N LEU A 19 2.14 1.63 -0.92
CA LEU A 19 2.71 2.04 0.35
C LEU A 19 2.98 3.54 0.32
N MET A 20 2.31 4.26 1.22
CA MET A 20 2.45 5.70 1.38
C MET A 20 3.16 6.00 2.70
N PRO A 21 4.38 6.54 2.68
CA PRO A 21 5.05 6.96 3.90
C PRO A 21 4.40 8.23 4.44
N MET A 22 4.04 8.23 5.72
CA MET A 22 3.55 9.41 6.45
C MET A 22 4.69 10.20 7.11
N THR A 23 5.86 9.57 7.24
CA THR A 23 7.04 10.15 7.90
C THR A 23 8.27 10.07 6.99
N GLN A 24 9.26 10.93 7.24
CA GLN A 24 10.54 10.91 6.52
C GLN A 24 11.31 9.60 6.77
N ASP A 25 11.27 9.07 8.00
CA ASP A 25 11.88 7.80 8.37
C ASP A 25 11.19 6.62 7.67
N GLY A 26 9.86 6.64 7.61
CA GLY A 26 9.07 5.66 6.88
C GLY A 26 9.39 5.65 5.39
N ARG A 27 9.65 6.82 4.79
CA ARG A 27 10.08 6.93 3.38
C ARG A 27 11.45 6.32 3.14
N ALA A 28 12.42 6.55 4.02
CA ALA A 28 13.78 6.00 3.89
C ALA A 28 13.82 4.47 4.14
N GLY A 29 12.94 3.97 5.01
CA GLY A 29 12.83 2.55 5.36
C GLY A 29 11.84 1.75 4.50
N LEU A 30 11.02 2.41 3.68
CA LEU A 30 9.83 1.86 3.02
C LEU A 30 10.09 0.52 2.31
N ALA A 31 11.02 0.54 1.36
CA ALA A 31 11.35 -0.63 0.54
C ALA A 31 11.94 -1.77 1.39
N ARG A 32 12.81 -1.42 2.36
CA ARG A 32 13.44 -2.41 3.26
C ARG A 32 12.41 -3.12 4.13
N VAL A 33 11.54 -2.36 4.78
CA VAL A 33 10.49 -2.93 5.66
C VAL A 33 9.52 -3.78 4.85
N ALA A 34 9.11 -3.32 3.67
CA ALA A 34 8.21 -4.08 2.80
C ALA A 34 8.83 -5.42 2.36
N VAL A 35 10.06 -5.40 1.85
CA VAL A 35 10.76 -6.61 1.38
C VAL A 35 11.06 -7.56 2.53
N ALA A 36 11.47 -7.05 3.70
CA ALA A 36 11.73 -7.87 4.89
C ALA A 36 10.51 -8.66 5.37
N HIS A 37 9.29 -8.17 5.09
CA HIS A 37 8.04 -8.81 5.46
C HIS A 37 7.36 -9.54 4.28
N GLY A 38 8.12 -9.84 3.22
CA GLY A 38 7.66 -10.65 2.10
C GLY A 38 6.89 -9.89 1.03
N ALA A 39 6.94 -8.56 1.01
CA ALA A 39 6.43 -7.80 -0.11
C ALA A 39 7.44 -7.79 -1.26
N ARG A 40 6.94 -7.90 -2.49
CA ARG A 40 7.71 -7.73 -3.71
C ARG A 40 7.53 -6.32 -4.24
N LEU A 41 8.61 -5.59 -4.45
CA LEU A 41 8.56 -4.27 -5.07
C LEU A 41 8.15 -4.41 -6.55
N ILE A 42 7.09 -3.71 -6.97
CA ILE A 42 6.58 -3.75 -8.34
C ILE A 42 6.98 -2.48 -9.10
N ALA A 43 6.72 -1.32 -8.51
CA ALA A 43 6.96 -0.02 -9.16
C ALA A 43 7.07 1.11 -8.13
N ALA A 44 7.55 2.26 -8.57
CA ALA A 44 7.33 3.51 -7.85
C ALA A 44 5.84 3.88 -7.91
N GLY A 45 5.29 4.40 -6.80
CA GLY A 45 3.91 4.87 -6.77
C GLY A 45 3.76 6.27 -7.38
N PRO A 46 2.51 6.69 -7.67
CA PRO A 46 2.20 7.98 -8.28
C PRO A 46 2.58 9.20 -7.44
N TRP A 47 2.74 9.02 -6.12
CA TRP A 47 3.15 10.10 -5.21
C TRP A 47 4.63 10.01 -4.82
N ALA A 48 5.24 11.16 -4.54
CA ALA A 48 6.66 11.26 -4.16
C ALA A 48 6.99 10.39 -2.94
N GLY A 49 7.83 9.37 -3.16
CA GLY A 49 8.24 8.45 -2.09
C GLY A 49 7.27 7.31 -1.81
N SER A 50 6.15 7.23 -2.52
CA SER A 50 5.27 6.05 -2.47
C SER A 50 5.79 4.90 -3.34
N LEU A 51 5.48 3.67 -2.97
CA LEU A 51 5.90 2.47 -3.71
C LEU A 51 4.72 1.52 -3.89
N VAL A 52 4.62 0.89 -5.06
CA VAL A 52 3.69 -0.20 -5.31
C VAL A 52 4.41 -1.51 -5.02
N VAL A 53 3.86 -2.28 -4.10
CA VAL A 53 4.36 -3.60 -3.72
C VAL A 53 3.27 -4.65 -3.93
N GLU A 54 3.68 -5.90 -4.07
CA GLU A 54 2.78 -7.05 -4.09
C GLU A 54 3.05 -7.89 -2.84
N GLY A 55 2.02 -8.18 -2.06
CA GLY A 55 2.20 -8.93 -0.83
C GLY A 55 0.91 -9.18 -0.08
N ARG A 56 1.08 -9.64 1.16
CA ARG A 56 -0.02 -10.02 2.06
C ARG A 56 -0.34 -8.90 3.02
N ARG A 57 -1.63 -8.53 3.11
CA ARG A 57 -2.07 -7.36 3.89
C ARG A 57 -1.77 -7.55 5.37
N ASP A 58 -2.05 -8.74 5.89
CA ASP A 58 -1.87 -9.12 7.29
C ASP A 58 -0.39 -9.16 7.70
N ALA A 59 0.49 -9.61 6.79
CA ALA A 59 1.94 -9.60 7.01
C ALA A 59 2.52 -8.19 7.01
N LEU A 60 1.95 -7.28 6.22
CA LEU A 60 2.49 -5.93 5.99
C LEU A 60 1.86 -4.85 6.87
N ALA A 61 0.60 -4.98 7.27
CA ALA A 61 -0.15 -3.92 7.95
C ALA A 61 0.52 -3.47 9.26
N ARG A 62 0.86 -4.41 10.15
CA ARG A 62 1.47 -4.10 11.45
C ARG A 62 2.89 -3.50 11.33
N PRO A 63 3.84 -4.11 10.61
CA PRO A 63 5.20 -3.55 10.52
C PRO A 63 5.26 -2.22 9.77
N LEU A 64 4.43 -2.04 8.73
CA LEU A 64 4.37 -0.77 8.01
C LEU A 64 3.76 0.33 8.88
N PHE A 65 2.68 0.04 9.61
CA PHE A 65 2.08 1.02 10.52
C PHE A 65 3.08 1.46 11.60
N MET A 66 3.83 0.53 12.19
CA MET A 66 4.88 0.85 13.17
C MET A 66 6.03 1.67 12.56
N ALA A 67 6.29 1.53 11.27
CA ALA A 67 7.27 2.32 10.52
C ALA A 67 6.71 3.67 10.02
N GLY A 68 5.47 4.04 10.34
CA GLY A 68 4.83 5.26 9.87
C GLY A 68 4.43 5.21 8.39
N VAL A 69 4.12 4.02 7.88
CA VAL A 69 3.73 3.78 6.49
C VAL A 69 2.31 3.23 6.44
N LEU A 70 1.48 3.81 5.59
CA LEU A 70 0.14 3.32 5.30
C LEU A 70 0.14 2.48 4.04
N ALA A 71 -0.43 1.28 4.12
CA ALA A 71 -0.70 0.43 2.96
C ALA A 71 -2.16 0.62 2.53
N ILE A 72 -2.36 1.09 1.30
CA ILE A 72 -3.67 1.19 0.65
C ILE A 72 -3.71 0.26 -0.58
N ALA A 73 -4.90 -0.14 -1.02
CA ALA A 73 -5.02 -0.92 -2.26
C ALA A 73 -4.41 -0.11 -3.41
N ALA A 74 -3.66 -0.76 -4.31
CA ALA A 74 -3.07 -0.07 -5.46
C ALA A 74 -4.16 0.61 -6.32
N ASP A 75 -5.33 0.00 -6.40
CA ASP A 75 -6.51 0.56 -7.07
C ASP A 75 -7.18 1.70 -6.28
N ALA A 76 -7.00 1.76 -4.95
CA ALA A 76 -7.44 2.89 -4.12
C ALA A 76 -6.47 4.09 -4.18
N GLY A 77 -5.25 3.88 -4.71
CA GLY A 77 -4.32 4.96 -5.07
C GLY A 77 -4.88 5.90 -6.15
N GLY A 78 -5.95 5.48 -6.84
CA GLY A 78 -6.76 6.28 -7.76
C GLY A 78 -7.97 6.95 -7.10
N CYS A 79 -7.91 7.30 -5.81
CA CYS A 79 -8.92 8.18 -5.20
C CYS A 79 -8.76 9.61 -5.75
N GLY A 80 -9.29 9.80 -6.95
CA GLY A 80 -9.28 11.03 -7.74
C GLY A 80 -10.03 10.94 -9.08
N ASP A 81 -10.53 9.76 -9.47
CA ASP A 81 -11.41 9.62 -10.64
C ASP A 81 -12.73 8.99 -10.21
N LEU A 82 -13.65 9.85 -9.75
CA LEU A 82 -15.08 9.58 -9.77
C LEU A 82 -15.59 10.19 -11.08
N GLY A 83 -15.62 9.38 -12.14
CA GLY A 83 -16.50 9.58 -13.29
C GLY A 83 -17.88 9.02 -13.00
#